data_AF-A0A2N8P4J3-F1
#
_entry.id   AF-A0A2N8P4J3-F1
#
_cell.length_a   1.000
_cell.length_b   1.000
_cell.length_c   1.000
_cell.angle_alpha   90.00
_cell.angle_beta   90.00
_cell.angle_gamma   90.00
#
_symmetry.space_group_name_H-M   'P 1'
#
loop_
_entity.id
_entity.type
_entity.pdbx_description
1 polymer ?
#
loop_
_entity_poly.entity_id
_entity_poly.type
_entity_poly.pdbx_seq_one_letter_code
_entity_poly.pdbx_strand_id
1 'polypeptide(L)'
;MVDLLPVRDEQACVAQPCPRCGSRLVSATGVWWRCRSGVCPYEMPGEAYKLYCELSEMVDRDPEAFFKIVSAYRSEVRALEPAWMR
;
A
#
# COMPACT_ATOMS: atom_id res chain seq x y z
N MET A 1 -28.81 -10.17 27.09
CA MET A 1 -28.27 -10.43 25.74
C MET A 1 -26.95 -9.67 25.66
N VAL A 2 -25.86 -10.39 25.46
CA VAL A 2 -24.50 -9.84 25.44
C VAL A 2 -24.30 -9.12 24.11
N ASP A 3 -24.12 -7.81 24.17
CA ASP A 3 -23.70 -6.98 23.04
C ASP A 3 -22.21 -7.26 22.75
N LEU A 4 -21.95 -8.15 21.79
CA LEU A 4 -20.62 -8.42 21.27
C LEU A 4 -20.28 -7.31 20.27
N LEU A 5 -19.76 -6.18 20.78
CA LEU A 5 -19.02 -5.22 19.96
C LEU A 5 -17.90 -5.97 19.23
N PRO A 6 -17.76 -5.84 17.90
CA PRO A 6 -16.60 -6.39 17.22
C PRO A 6 -15.38 -5.63 17.73
N VAL A 7 -14.51 -6.37 18.43
CA VAL A 7 -13.16 -5.95 18.80
C VAL A 7 -12.49 -5.50 17.50
N ARG A 8 -12.36 -4.19 17.35
CA ARG A 8 -11.46 -3.59 16.38
C ARG A 8 -10.08 -4.03 16.80
N ASP A 9 -9.56 -5.04 16.13
CA ASP A 9 -8.13 -5.27 15.98
C ASP A 9 -7.53 -4.03 15.27
N GLU A 10 -7.46 -2.90 15.98
CA GLU A 10 -6.53 -1.81 15.74
C GLU A 10 -5.15 -2.26 16.27
N GLN A 11 -4.72 -3.46 15.86
CA GLN A 11 -3.35 -3.89 15.99
C GLN A 11 -2.48 -2.85 15.30
N ALA A 12 -1.48 -2.39 16.05
CA ALA A 12 -0.62 -1.25 15.79
C ALA A 12 0.26 -1.42 14.53
N CYS A 13 -0.35 -1.55 13.36
CA CYS A 13 0.28 -1.16 12.11
C CYS A 13 0.36 0.36 12.15
N VAL A 14 1.57 0.90 12.31
CA VAL A 14 1.83 2.32 12.08
C VAL A 14 1.29 2.63 10.69
N ALA A 15 0.17 3.35 10.62
CA ALA A 15 -0.49 3.61 9.34
C ALA A 15 0.49 4.32 8.42
N GLN A 16 0.73 3.74 7.24
CA GLN A 16 1.71 4.28 6.31
C GLN A 16 1.31 5.71 5.89
N PRO A 17 2.29 6.61 5.75
CA PRO A 17 2.01 7.99 5.37
C PRO A 17 1.49 8.07 3.95
N CYS A 18 0.85 9.19 3.59
CA CYS A 18 0.45 9.42 2.22
C CYS A 18 1.70 9.46 1.32
N PRO A 19 1.79 8.61 0.28
CA PRO A 19 2.98 8.54 -0.58
C PRO A 19 3.21 9.84 -1.37
N ARG A 20 2.20 10.73 -1.45
CA ARG A 20 2.30 12.01 -2.16
C ARG A 20 2.80 13.17 -1.29
N CYS A 21 2.45 13.20 0.00
CA CYS A 21 2.70 14.40 0.83
C CYS A 21 3.12 14.09 2.27
N GLY A 22 3.33 12.82 2.62
CA GLY A 22 3.75 12.40 3.96
C GLY A 22 2.68 12.50 5.05
N SER A 23 1.55 13.16 4.79
CA SER A 23 0.47 13.30 5.77
C SER A 23 -0.25 11.98 6.02
N ARG A 24 -0.85 11.81 7.21
CA ARG A 24 -1.57 10.59 7.58
C ARG A 24 -2.69 10.23 6.59
N LEU A 25 -2.77 8.95 6.22
CA LEU A 25 -3.91 8.37 5.51
C LEU A 25 -5.02 7.99 6.49
N VAL A 26 -6.27 8.17 6.07
CA VAL A 26 -7.46 7.80 6.85
C VAL A 26 -8.43 7.03 5.97
N SER A 27 -9.13 6.05 6.54
CA SER A 27 -10.22 5.36 5.84
C SER A 27 -11.38 6.36 5.62
N ALA A 28 -11.77 6.54 4.36
CA ALA A 28 -12.83 7.44 3.93
C ALA A 28 -14.20 6.73 3.88
N THR A 29 -14.18 5.52 3.34
CA THR A 29 -15.25 4.52 3.31
C THR A 29 -14.56 3.17 3.51
N GLY A 30 -15.25 2.11 3.94
CA GLY A 30 -14.62 0.83 4.30
C GLY A 30 -13.73 0.17 3.22
N VAL A 31 -13.71 0.74 2.01
CA VAL A 31 -12.95 0.27 0.84
C VAL A 31 -11.97 1.31 0.28
N TRP A 32 -11.90 2.53 0.83
CA TRP A 32 -11.04 3.61 0.32
C TRP A 32 -10.27 4.32 1.43
N TRP A 33 -9.04 4.71 1.09
CA TRP A 33 -8.15 5.50 1.93
C TRP A 33 -7.90 6.86 1.27
N ARG A 34 -7.96 7.93 2.06
CA ARG A 34 -7.71 9.30 1.60
C ARG A 34 -6.68 10.00 2.45
N CYS A 35 -5.96 10.95 1.87
CA CYS A 35 -5.06 11.82 2.62
C CYS A 35 -5.83 12.75 3.56
N ARG A 36 -5.33 12.93 4.80
CA ARG A 36 -5.95 13.80 5.80
C ARG A 36 -5.62 15.30 5.63
N SER A 37 -4.59 15.67 4.86
CA SER A 37 -4.08 17.06 4.84
C SER A 37 -5.07 18.12 4.35
N GLY A 38 -6.18 17.71 3.72
CA GLY A 38 -7.20 18.61 3.17
C GLY A 38 -6.79 19.31 1.87
N VAL A 39 -5.48 19.46 1.63
CA VAL A 39 -4.90 20.05 0.41
C VAL A 39 -4.46 18.98 -0.59
N CYS A 40 -4.07 17.80 -0.10
CA CYS A 40 -3.66 16.69 -0.97
C CYS A 40 -4.89 15.86 -1.38
N PRO A 41 -5.28 15.83 -2.66
CA PRO A 41 -6.45 15.07 -3.13
C PRO A 41 -6.11 13.60 -3.37
N TYR A 42 -5.14 13.05 -2.63
CA TYR A 42 -4.66 11.70 -2.86
C TYR A 42 -5.59 10.69 -2.20
N GLU A 43 -6.03 9.72 -3.00
CA GLU A 43 -6.94 8.65 -2.60
C GLU A 43 -6.46 7.32 -3.22
N MET A 44 -6.69 6.21 -2.52
CA MET A 44 -6.38 4.89 -3.02
C MET A 44 -7.41 3.85 -2.53
N PRO A 45 -7.70 2.79 -3.30
CA PRO A 45 -8.50 1.66 -2.84
C PRO A 45 -7.85 0.92 -1.67
N GLY A 46 -8.65 0.22 -0.87
CA GLY A 46 -8.20 -0.55 0.29
C GLY A 46 -7.18 -1.63 -0.06
N GLU A 47 -7.36 -2.33 -1.18
CA GLU A 47 -6.39 -3.33 -1.65
C GLU A 47 -5.06 -2.69 -2.05
N ALA A 48 -5.10 -1.50 -2.68
CA ALA A 48 -3.89 -0.74 -2.98
C ALA A 48 -3.18 -0.27 -1.71
N TYR A 49 -3.93 0.08 -0.66
CA TYR A 49 -3.36 0.43 0.64
C TYR A 49 -2.70 -0.76 1.33
N LYS A 50 -3.32 -1.95 1.30
CA LYS A 50 -2.70 -3.18 1.84
C LYS A 50 -1.37 -3.48 1.14
N LEU A 51 -1.38 -3.48 -0.20
CA LEU A 51 -0.16 -3.67 -0.99
C LEU A 51 0.89 -2.61 -0.67
N TYR A 52 0.48 -1.35 -0.52
CA TYR A 52 1.40 -0.28 -0.14
C TYR A 52 2.05 -0.52 1.22
N CYS A 53 1.30 -0.97 2.22
CA CYS A 53 1.84 -1.35 3.52
C CYS A 53 2.84 -2.51 3.40
N GLU A 54 2.47 -3.58 2.71
CA GLU A 54 3.35 -4.75 2.51
C GLU A 54 4.66 -4.37 1.83
N LEU A 55 4.60 -3.59 0.74
CA LEU A 55 5.79 -3.13 0.03
C LEU A 55 6.66 -2.22 0.89
N SER A 56 6.05 -1.34 1.69
CA SER A 56 6.78 -0.45 2.60
C SER A 56 7.50 -1.26 3.68
N GLU A 57 6.84 -2.26 4.28
CA GLU A 57 7.45 -3.15 5.27
C GLU A 57 8.60 -3.98 4.68
N MET A 58 8.47 -4.44 3.43
CA MET A 58 9.56 -5.15 2.75
C MET A 58 10.79 -4.25 2.55
N VAL A 59 10.57 -2.99 2.13
CA VAL A 59 11.64 -2.00 1.98
C VAL A 59 12.29 -1.71 3.32
N ASP A 60 11.50 -1.46 4.38
CA ASP A 60 12.03 -1.14 5.71
C ASP A 60 12.82 -2.31 6.32
N ARG A 61 12.44 -3.55 6.01
CA ARG A 61 13.11 -4.76 6.51
C ARG A 61 14.44 -5.03 5.81
N ASP A 62 14.46 -5.01 4.48
CA ASP A 62 15.64 -5.29 3.66
C ASP A 62 15.53 -4.59 2.29
N PRO A 63 16.05 -3.35 2.18
CA PRO A 63 15.99 -2.60 0.93
C PRO A 63 16.70 -3.30 -0.22
N GLU A 64 17.82 -3.98 0.03
CA GLU A 64 18.62 -4.59 -1.02
C GLU A 64 17.90 -5.80 -1.61
N ALA A 65 17.33 -6.66 -0.75
CA ALA A 65 16.51 -7.79 -1.19
C ALA A 65 15.25 -7.32 -1.92
N PHE A 66 14.57 -6.28 -1.42
CA PHE A 66 13.41 -5.70 -2.09
C PHE A 66 13.72 -5.27 -3.52
N PHE A 67 14.79 -4.48 -3.73
CA PHE A 67 15.12 -4.01 -5.08
C PHE A 67 15.64 -5.13 -5.99
N LYS A 68 16.25 -6.20 -5.46
CA LYS A 68 16.55 -7.41 -6.23
C LYS A 68 15.28 -8.07 -6.77
N ILE A 69 14.23 -8.21 -5.94
CA ILE A 69 12.93 -8.75 -6.36
C ILE A 69 12.31 -7.88 -7.46
N VAL A 70 12.25 -6.56 -7.25
CA VAL A 70 11.71 -5.61 -8.24
C VAL A 70 12.47 -5.69 -9.57
N SER A 71 13.80 -5.78 -9.51
CA SER A 71 14.63 -5.88 -10.71
C SER A 71 14.41 -7.20 -11.46
N ALA A 72 14.28 -8.32 -10.74
CA ALA A 72 13.98 -9.62 -11.33
C ALA A 72 12.62 -9.61 -12.02
N TYR A 73 11.57 -9.17 -11.31
CA TYR A 73 10.22 -9.06 -11.87
C TYR A 73 10.17 -8.15 -13.11
N ARG A 74 10.81 -6.98 -13.06
CA ARG A 74 10.91 -6.10 -14.24
C ARG A 74 11.57 -6.82 -15.42
N SER A 75 12.61 -7.60 -15.17
CA SER A 75 13.34 -8.32 -16.22
C SER A 75 12.50 -9.43 -16.84
N GLU A 76 11.73 -10.17 -16.02
CA GLU A 76 10.75 -11.15 -16.49
C GLU A 76 9.68 -10.50 -17.37
N VAL A 77 9.10 -9.40 -16.90
CA VAL A 77 8.08 -8.65 -17.65
C VAL A 77 8.65 -8.14 -18.98
N ARG A 78 9.87 -7.60 -18.98
CA ARG A 78 10.53 -7.16 -20.22
C ARG A 78 10.87 -8.29 -21.17
N ALA A 79 11.17 -9.49 -20.67
CA ALA A 79 11.37 -10.65 -21.53
C ALA A 79 10.10 -11.04 -22.31
N LEU A 80 8.92 -10.59 -21.87
CA LEU A 80 7.64 -10.73 -22.58
C LEU A 80 7.40 -9.65 -23.65
N GLU A 81 8.24 -8.60 -23.74
CA GLU A 81 8.10 -7.52 -24.74
C GLU A 81 8.03 -7.96 -26.22
N PRO A 82 8.56 -9.12 -26.67
CA PRO A 82 8.29 -9.61 -28.02
C PRO A 82 6.81 -9.86 -28.33
N ALA A 83 5.94 -9.95 -27.32
CA ALA A 83 4.50 -10.17 -27.46
C ALA A 83 3.66 -8.88 -27.47
N TRP A 84 4.21 -7.73 -27.08
CA TRP A 84 3.44 -6.48 -26.87
C TRP A 84 3.62 -5.44 -27.98
N MET A 85 4.53 -5.69 -28.91
CA MET A 85 4.76 -4.86 -30.10
C MET A 85 3.97 -5.34 -31.34
N ARG A 86 3.04 -6.30 -31.19
CA ARG A 86 2.16 -6.78 -32.26
C ARG A 86 0.73 -6.31 -32.06
#